data_AF-A0A1G8Z038-F1
#
_entry.id   AF-A0A1G8Z038-F1
#
_cell.length_a   1.000
_cell.length_b   1.000
_cell.length_c   1.000
_cell.angle_alpha   90.00
_cell.angle_beta   90.00
_cell.angle_gamma   90.00
#
_symmetry.space_group_name_H-M   'P 1'
#
loop_
_entity.id
_entity.type
_entity.pdbx_description
1 polymer ?
#
loop_
_entity_poly.entity_id
_entity_poly.type
_entity_poly.pdbx_seq_one_letter_code
_entity_poly.pdbx_strand_id
1 'polypeptide(L)'
;MSENVQSDGDLPDREGRPLEVYEWGGGIAAGLGFFLTPFVTAFPVLYCALKIRAEKPLAATGIGVAYLGTFVFWSGFLFGDQATKIFENSSAQVLSIGIAFLLIIILPVAGFVGYLLSRR
;
A
#
# COMPACT_ATOMS: atom_id res chain seq x y z
N MET A 1 6.43 43.57 33.38
CA MET A 1 5.62 42.35 33.52
C MET A 1 5.53 41.76 32.12
N SER A 2 6.40 40.80 31.81
CA SER A 2 6.57 40.26 30.45
C SER A 2 5.54 39.16 30.25
N GLU A 3 4.61 39.38 29.33
CA GLU A 3 3.67 38.38 28.85
C GLU A 3 4.48 37.34 28.06
N ASN A 4 4.69 36.15 28.65
CA ASN A 4 5.18 34.99 27.92
C ASN A 4 4.05 34.51 27.03
N VAL A 5 3.96 35.07 25.83
CA VAL A 5 3.23 34.45 24.72
C VAL A 5 4.04 33.21 24.34
N GLN A 6 3.73 32.11 25.03
CA GLN A 6 4.14 30.79 24.62
C GLN A 6 3.45 30.55 23.26
N SER A 7 4.21 30.85 22.20
CA SER A 7 3.89 30.42 20.85
C SER A 7 3.97 28.89 20.87
N ASP A 8 2.90 28.25 21.34
CA ASP A 8 2.64 26.85 21.04
C ASP A 8 2.61 26.78 19.52
N GLY A 9 3.69 26.22 18.98
CA GLY A 9 3.80 25.88 17.58
C GLY A 9 2.77 24.80 17.29
N ASP A 10 1.56 25.25 17.02
CA ASP A 10 0.45 24.47 16.49
C ASP A 10 0.81 24.12 15.03
N LEU A 11 1.80 23.23 14.89
CA LEU A 11 1.94 22.42 13.70
C LEU A 11 0.62 21.67 13.57
N PRO A 12 -0.15 21.87 12.50
CA PRO A 12 -1.56 21.49 12.47
C PRO A 12 -1.70 20.04 12.89
N ASP A 13 -2.34 19.87 14.06
CA ASP A 13 -2.67 18.58 14.59
C ASP A 13 -3.31 17.73 13.49
N ARG A 14 -2.63 16.63 13.19
CA ARG A 14 -3.11 15.50 12.41
C ARG A 14 -4.53 15.20 12.90
N GLU A 15 -5.56 15.48 12.09
CA GLU A 15 -7.00 15.20 12.35
C GLU A 15 -7.20 14.49 13.69
N GLY A 16 -7.56 15.19 14.78
CA GLY A 16 -7.55 14.73 16.19
C GLY A 16 -8.34 13.45 16.52
N ARG A 17 -8.08 12.39 15.77
CA ARG A 17 -8.63 11.04 15.82
C ARG A 17 -7.55 10.14 16.38
N PRO A 18 -7.92 9.18 17.24
CA PRO A 18 -6.95 8.25 17.80
C PRO A 18 -6.23 7.49 16.67
N LEU A 19 -4.90 7.35 16.78
CA LEU A 19 -4.08 6.63 15.79
C LEU A 19 -4.56 5.21 15.53
N GLU A 20 -5.21 4.61 16.53
CA GLU A 20 -5.84 3.29 16.44
C GLU A 20 -6.87 3.20 15.31
N VAL A 21 -7.56 4.29 14.97
CA VAL A 21 -8.54 4.30 13.87
C VAL A 21 -7.84 4.04 12.53
N TYR A 22 -6.64 4.55 12.34
CA TYR A 22 -5.88 4.34 11.11
C TYR A 22 -5.17 2.97 11.09
N GLU A 23 -4.80 2.42 12.25
CA GLU A 23 -4.28 1.05 12.36
C GLU A 23 -5.37 0.03 12.03
N TRP A 24 -6.50 0.07 12.74
CA TRP A 24 -7.62 -0.83 12.51
C TRP A 24 -8.24 -0.58 11.15
N GLY A 25 -8.43 0.69 10.75
CA GLY A 25 -8.97 1.04 9.45
C GLY A 25 -8.08 0.58 8.30
N GLY A 26 -6.76 0.77 8.40
CA GLY A 26 -5.81 0.30 7.40
C GLY A 26 -5.70 -1.21 7.34
N GLY A 27 -5.72 -1.89 8.49
CA GLY A 27 -5.73 -3.35 8.58
C GLY A 27 -7.00 -3.97 8.00
N ILE A 28 -8.18 -3.44 8.35
CA ILE A 28 -9.47 -3.88 7.81
C ILE A 28 -9.53 -3.61 6.30
N ALA A 29 -9.07 -2.44 5.84
CA ALA A 29 -9.05 -2.14 4.41
C ALA A 29 -8.08 -3.06 3.64
N ALA A 30 -6.93 -3.43 4.22
CA ALA A 30 -6.01 -4.39 3.63
C ALA A 30 -6.65 -5.78 3.53
N GLY A 31 -7.32 -6.22 4.61
CA GLY A 31 -8.08 -7.46 4.62
C GLY A 31 -9.25 -7.47 3.63
N LEU A 32 -10.02 -6.39 3.55
CA LEU A 32 -11.10 -6.23 2.56
C LEU A 32 -10.56 -6.24 1.13
N GLY A 33 -9.35 -5.71 0.91
CA GLY A 33 -8.67 -5.77 -0.39
C GLY A 33 -8.44 -7.20 -0.87
N PHE A 34 -8.27 -8.14 0.06
CA PHE A 34 -8.14 -9.55 -0.27
C PHE A 34 -9.44 -10.12 -0.86
N PHE A 35 -10.59 -9.69 -0.35
CA PHE A 35 -11.89 -10.19 -0.80
C PHE A 35 -12.49 -9.40 -1.99
N LEU A 36 -12.25 -8.10 -2.07
CA LEU A 36 -12.91 -7.19 -3.02
C LEU A 36 -12.03 -6.76 -4.20
N THR A 37 -10.82 -7.31 -4.32
CA THR A 37 -9.68 -6.89 -5.16
C THR A 37 -8.83 -5.78 -4.54
N PRO A 38 -7.49 -5.86 -4.67
CA PRO A 38 -6.57 -4.93 -4.03
C PRO A 38 -6.69 -3.50 -4.57
N PHE A 39 -7.22 -3.32 -5.79
CA PHE A 39 -7.35 -2.00 -6.41
C PHE A 39 -8.37 -1.11 -5.70
N VAL A 40 -9.46 -1.69 -5.19
CA VAL A 40 -10.53 -0.93 -4.51
C VAL A 40 -10.04 -0.38 -3.18
N THR A 41 -9.18 -1.14 -2.48
CA THR A 41 -8.70 -0.75 -1.15
C THR A 41 -7.29 -0.14 -1.16
N ALA A 42 -6.63 -0.06 -2.32
CA ALA A 42 -5.29 0.50 -2.46
C ALA A 42 -5.16 1.91 -1.87
N PHE A 43 -6.08 2.82 -2.23
CA PHE A 43 -6.08 4.20 -1.74
C PHE A 43 -6.26 4.32 -0.22
N PRO A 44 -7.31 3.74 0.39
CA PRO A 44 -7.49 3.83 1.84
C PRO A 44 -6.37 3.14 2.62
N VAL A 45 -5.86 2.01 2.14
CA VAL A 45 -4.74 1.28 2.78
C VAL A 45 -3.47 2.12 2.75
N LEU A 46 -3.13 2.71 1.61
CA LEU A 46 -1.96 3.55 1.47
C LEU A 46 -2.07 4.84 2.30
N TYR A 47 -3.27 5.44 2.33
CA TYR A 47 -3.54 6.62 3.16
C TYR A 47 -3.35 6.31 4.66
N CYS A 48 -3.92 5.21 5.15
CA CYS A 48 -3.75 4.78 6.54
C CYS A 48 -2.27 4.51 6.87
N ALA A 49 -1.56 3.79 6.00
CA ALA A 49 -0.14 3.51 6.17
C ALA A 49 0.69 4.80 6.22
N LEU A 50 0.45 5.76 5.32
CA LEU A 50 1.15 7.04 5.29
C LEU A 50 0.92 7.87 6.55
N LYS A 51 -0.28 7.81 7.12
CA LYS A 51 -0.64 8.62 8.28
C LYS A 51 -0.02 8.12 9.58
N ILE A 52 -0.01 6.80 9.81
CA ILE A 52 0.57 6.22 11.02
C ILE A 52 2.09 6.02 10.92
N ARG A 53 2.70 6.20 9.74
CA ARG A 53 4.12 5.89 9.51
C ARG A 53 5.09 6.61 10.45
N ALA A 54 4.75 7.82 10.88
CA ALA A 54 5.62 8.68 11.69
C ALA A 54 5.63 8.27 13.17
N GLU A 55 4.54 7.69 13.66
CA GLU A 55 4.34 7.40 15.08
C GLU A 55 4.36 5.90 15.37
N LYS A 56 3.81 5.08 14.46
CA LYS A 56 3.75 3.62 14.57
C LYS A 56 4.29 2.95 13.31
N PRO A 57 5.61 3.02 13.08
CA PRO A 57 6.26 2.51 11.88
C PRO A 57 6.01 1.01 11.65
N LEU A 58 5.92 0.22 12.72
CA LEU A 58 5.78 -1.23 12.65
C LEU A 58 4.38 -1.66 12.16
N ALA A 59 3.32 -1.01 12.66
CA ALA A 59 1.96 -1.22 12.18
C ALA A 59 1.80 -0.80 10.71
N ALA A 60 2.41 0.32 10.34
CA ALA A 60 2.42 0.82 8.97
C ALA A 60 3.08 -0.18 8.00
N THR A 61 4.19 -0.81 8.42
CA THR A 61 4.84 -1.87 7.64
C THR A 61 3.94 -3.11 7.55
N GLY A 62 3.29 -3.51 8.65
CA GLY A 62 2.35 -4.65 8.66
C GLY A 62 1.22 -4.47 7.64
N ILE A 63 0.59 -3.29 7.62
CA ILE A 63 -0.46 -2.94 6.64
C ILE A 63 0.08 -3.01 5.21
N GLY A 64 1.28 -2.46 4.97
CA GLY A 64 1.90 -2.51 3.64
C GLY A 64 2.28 -3.92 3.18
N VAL A 65 2.75 -4.78 4.08
CA VAL A 65 3.04 -6.20 3.77
C VAL A 65 1.75 -6.96 3.47
N ALA A 66 0.68 -6.75 4.26
CA ALA A 66 -0.62 -7.37 4.01
C ALA A 66 -1.19 -6.95 2.64
N TYR A 67 -1.05 -5.67 2.29
CA TYR A 67 -1.41 -5.15 0.97
C TYR A 67 -0.61 -5.78 -0.16
N LEU A 68 0.73 -5.85 -0.02
CA LEU A 68 1.60 -6.47 -1.02
C LEU A 68 1.30 -7.96 -1.20
N GLY A 69 1.10 -8.71 -0.12
CA GLY A 69 0.75 -10.12 -0.18
C GLY A 69 -0.58 -10.34 -0.90
N THR A 70 -1.58 -9.51 -0.58
CA THR A 70 -2.87 -9.51 -1.27
C THR A 70 -2.73 -9.21 -2.76
N PHE A 71 -1.90 -8.23 -3.09
CA PHE A 71 -1.66 -7.81 -4.45
C PHE A 71 -0.98 -8.92 -5.28
N VAL A 72 0.05 -9.56 -4.72
CA VAL A 72 0.76 -10.68 -5.34
C VAL A 72 -0.17 -11.87 -5.53
N PHE A 73 -1.00 -12.20 -4.54
CA PHE A 73 -1.99 -13.27 -4.65
C PHE A 73 -2.95 -13.03 -5.81
N TRP A 74 -3.57 -11.85 -5.89
CA TRP A 74 -4.51 -11.52 -6.97
C TRP A 74 -3.84 -11.46 -8.33
N SER A 75 -2.60 -10.96 -8.40
CA SER A 75 -1.82 -10.99 -9.64
C SER A 75 -1.60 -12.46 -10.09
N GLY A 76 -1.16 -13.33 -9.19
CA GLY A 76 -0.98 -14.76 -9.50
C GLY A 76 -2.29 -15.45 -9.89
N PHE A 77 -3.40 -15.12 -9.23
CA PHE A 77 -4.72 -15.68 -9.54
C PHE A 77 -5.24 -15.24 -10.92
N LEU A 78 -5.17 -13.94 -11.23
CA LEU A 78 -5.69 -13.38 -12.49
C LEU A 78 -4.83 -13.76 -13.70
N PHE A 79 -3.51 -13.86 -13.52
CA PHE A 79 -2.57 -14.07 -14.62
C PHE A 79 -1.89 -15.45 -14.60
N GLY A 80 -2.24 -16.33 -13.66
CA GLY A 80 -1.64 -17.67 -13.55
C GLY A 80 -1.83 -18.52 -14.80
N ASP A 81 -3.03 -18.49 -15.40
CA ASP A 81 -3.34 -19.19 -16.65
C ASP A 81 -2.66 -18.56 -17.88
N GLN A 82 -2.38 -17.25 -17.82
CA GLN A 82 -1.62 -16.56 -18.85
C GLN A 82 -0.12 -16.88 -18.73
N ALA A 83 0.40 -17.02 -17.50
CA ALA A 83 1.79 -17.34 -17.23
C ALA A 83 2.20 -18.69 -17.83
N THR A 84 1.37 -19.72 -17.71
CA THR A 84 1.64 -21.04 -18.32
C THR A 84 1.65 -20.97 -19.84
N LYS A 85 0.71 -20.22 -20.44
CA LYS A 85 0.64 -19.99 -21.90
C LYS A 85 1.83 -19.17 -22.42
N ILE A 86 2.42 -18.30 -21.60
CA ILE A 86 3.65 -17.57 -21.95
C ILE A 86 4.83 -18.49 -22.21
N PHE A 87 4.98 -19.54 -21.41
CA PHE A 87 6.07 -20.50 -21.59
C PHE A 87 5.87 -21.41 -22.80
N GLU A 88 4.63 -21.59 -23.26
CA GLU A 88 4.30 -22.52 -24.33
C GLU A 88 4.20 -21.86 -25.72
N ASN A 89 3.84 -20.56 -25.81
CA ASN A 89 3.67 -19.86 -27.08
C ASN A 89 4.30 -18.45 -27.08
N SER A 90 5.42 -18.27 -27.78
CA SER A 90 6.09 -16.97 -28.01
C SER A 90 5.37 -16.08 -29.02
N SER A 91 4.09 -15.77 -28.79
CA SER A 91 3.33 -14.82 -29.61
C SER A 91 3.42 -13.39 -29.08
N ALA A 92 3.28 -12.38 -29.94
CA ALA A 92 3.34 -10.97 -29.52
C ALA A 92 2.27 -10.59 -28.47
N GLN A 93 1.11 -11.25 -28.49
CA GLN A 93 0.05 -11.05 -27.49
C GLN A 93 0.48 -11.51 -26.10
N VAL A 94 1.13 -12.67 -26.03
CA VAL A 94 1.68 -13.24 -24.81
C VAL A 94 2.74 -12.32 -24.19
N LEU A 95 3.61 -11.73 -25.02
CA LEU A 95 4.61 -10.75 -24.55
C LEU A 95 3.94 -9.50 -23.94
N SER A 96 2.90 -8.98 -24.57
CA SER A 96 2.18 -7.79 -24.08
C SER A 96 1.49 -8.02 -22.73
N ILE A 97 0.93 -9.21 -22.52
CA ILE A 97 0.28 -9.60 -21.25
C ILE A 97 1.34 -9.82 -20.16
N GLY A 98 2.48 -10.43 -20.50
CA GLY A 98 3.62 -10.55 -19.59
C GLY A 98 4.18 -9.19 -19.12
N ILE A 99 4.29 -8.22 -20.03
CA ILE A 99 4.72 -6.86 -19.67
C ILE A 99 3.69 -6.16 -18.78
N ALA A 100 2.40 -6.27 -19.10
CA ALA A 100 1.34 -5.72 -18.25
C ALA A 100 1.36 -6.33 -16.83
N PHE A 101 1.56 -7.65 -16.73
CA PHE A 101 1.71 -8.35 -15.45
C PHE A 101 2.93 -7.85 -14.65
N LEU A 102 4.07 -7.68 -15.31
CA LEU A 102 5.27 -7.12 -14.68
C LEU A 102 5.03 -5.71 -14.17
N LEU A 103 4.38 -4.84 -14.95
CA LEU A 103 4.06 -3.47 -14.51
C LEU A 103 3.10 -3.48 -13.32
N ILE A 104 2.10 -4.36 -13.33
CA ILE A 104 1.14 -4.55 -12.24
C ILE A 104 1.87 -4.90 -10.95
N ILE A 105 2.91 -5.74 -10.97
CA ILE A 105 3.69 -6.09 -9.77
C ILE A 105 4.73 -5.01 -9.41
N ILE A 106 5.45 -4.49 -10.40
CA ILE A 106 6.56 -3.56 -10.18
C ILE A 106 6.08 -2.23 -9.60
N LEU A 107 4.96 -1.68 -10.07
CA LEU A 107 4.44 -0.39 -9.59
C LEU A 107 4.14 -0.37 -8.08
N PRO A 108 3.37 -1.31 -7.51
CA PRO A 108 3.11 -1.37 -6.07
C PRO A 108 4.35 -1.76 -5.27
N VAL A 109 5.24 -2.62 -5.79
CA VAL A 109 6.53 -2.91 -5.12
C VAL A 109 7.41 -1.66 -5.08
N ALA A 110 7.53 -0.94 -6.18
CA ALA A 110 8.28 0.32 -6.25
C ALA A 110 7.67 1.39 -5.34
N GLY A 111 6.33 1.48 -5.29
CA GLY A 111 5.62 2.35 -4.36
C GLY A 111 5.90 2.00 -2.89
N PHE A 112 5.90 0.71 -2.56
CA PHE A 112 6.23 0.24 -1.21
C PHE A 112 7.71 0.43 -0.86
N VAL A 113 8.63 0.19 -1.80
CA VAL A 113 10.07 0.45 -1.62
C VAL A 113 10.32 1.94 -1.44
N GLY A 114 9.70 2.80 -2.26
CA GLY A 114 9.75 4.25 -2.08
C GLY A 114 9.20 4.68 -0.72
N TYR A 115 8.11 4.05 -0.27
CA TYR A 115 7.55 4.23 1.07
C TYR A 115 8.55 3.85 2.18
N LEU A 116 9.28 2.74 2.04
CA LEU A 116 10.31 2.31 2.99
C LEU A 116 11.57 3.20 2.95
N LEU A 117 11.97 3.68 1.78
CA LEU A 117 13.15 4.53 1.60
C LEU A 117 12.92 5.95 2.11
N SER A 118 11.68 6.46 2.05
CA SER A 118 11.25 7.71 2.69
C SER A 118 11.41 7.72 4.23
N ARG A 119 11.83 6.60 4.82
CA ARG A 119 12.01 6.40 6.26
C ARG A 119 13.45 6.68 6.74
N ARG A 120 14.40 6.90 5.82
CA ARG A 120 15.77 7.37 6.10
C ARG A 120 15.84 8.88 5.95
#